data_AF-A0A920S2I1-F1
#
_entry.id   AF-A0A920S2I1-F1
#
_cell.length_a   1.000
_cell.length_b   1.000
_cell.length_c   1.000
_cell.angle_alpha   90.00
_cell.angle_beta   90.00
_cell.angle_gamma   90.00
#
_symmetry.space_group_name_H-M   'P 1'
#
loop_
_entity.id
_entity.type
_entity.pdbx_description
1 polymer ?
#
loop_
_entity_poly.entity_id
_entity_poly.type
_entity_poly.pdbx_seq_one_letter_code
_entity_poly.pdbx_strand_id
1 'polypeptide(L)'
;MSTLGVEEPDLEPLATEHIEDMFEMITVLMDKGHAYENQGHVFFNIDTFPDYGFLSNRTEEDQISGARVQPSEIKKNQRDFVLWKPSSGDIPGWDSPWGFGRPGWHLECSAMAKKYLGETLDIHGVGAIFYSLIMKMSVLRVSVHTLVNP
;
A
#
# COMPACT_ATOMS: atom_id res chain seq x y z
N MET A 1 -14.74 18.55 -11.15
CA MET A 1 -14.55 19.27 -9.87
C MET A 1 -14.79 20.77 -10.00
N SER A 2 -14.28 21.43 -11.04
CA SER A 2 -14.48 22.88 -11.31
C SER A 2 -15.93 23.38 -11.18
N THR A 3 -16.94 22.64 -11.69
CA THR A 3 -18.36 23.03 -11.56
C THR A 3 -18.86 23.11 -10.11
N LEU A 4 -18.20 22.43 -9.17
CA LEU A 4 -18.51 22.46 -7.73
C LEU A 4 -17.73 23.57 -7.00
N GLY A 5 -16.92 24.38 -7.71
CA GLY A 5 -16.09 25.43 -7.12
C GLY A 5 -14.85 24.93 -6.37
N VAL A 6 -14.41 23.70 -6.64
CA VAL A 6 -13.19 23.13 -6.07
C VAL A 6 -11.99 23.54 -6.92
N GLU A 7 -10.95 24.04 -6.28
CA GLU A 7 -9.67 24.38 -6.94
C GLU A 7 -8.99 23.14 -7.53
N GLU A 8 -8.26 23.35 -8.62
CA GLU A 8 -7.49 22.27 -9.24
C GLU A 8 -6.25 21.98 -8.37
N PRO A 9 -5.90 20.69 -8.17
CA PRO A 9 -4.69 20.33 -7.45
C PRO A 9 -3.45 20.71 -8.27
N ASP A 10 -2.34 21.00 -7.59
CA ASP A 10 -1.06 21.28 -8.26
C ASP A 10 -0.55 20.09 -9.08
N LEU A 11 -0.89 18.86 -8.66
CA LEU A 11 -0.48 17.60 -9.30
C LEU A 11 -1.61 16.57 -9.27
N GLU A 12 -1.85 15.91 -10.41
CA GLU A 12 -2.78 14.77 -10.55
C GLU A 12 -2.05 13.55 -11.13
N PRO A 13 -1.17 12.88 -10.35
CA PRO A 13 -0.38 11.77 -10.86
C PRO A 13 -1.24 10.54 -11.16
N LEU A 14 -0.94 9.84 -12.26
CA LEU A 14 -1.61 8.61 -12.64
C LEU A 14 -0.82 7.40 -12.16
N ALA A 15 -1.46 6.48 -11.43
CA ALA A 15 -0.82 5.25 -10.95
C ALA A 15 -0.10 4.46 -12.07
N THR A 16 -0.64 4.50 -13.29
CA THR A 16 -0.08 3.85 -14.47
C THR A 16 1.28 4.41 -14.92
N GLU A 17 1.61 5.64 -14.54
CA GLU A 17 2.90 6.30 -14.85
C GLU A 17 3.96 6.06 -13.76
N HIS A 18 3.56 5.40 -12.66
CA HIS A 18 4.37 5.23 -11.45
C HIS A 18 4.64 3.76 -11.09
N ILE A 19 4.47 2.84 -12.04
CA ILE A 19 4.66 1.40 -11.82
C ILE A 19 6.09 1.08 -11.36
N GLU A 20 7.10 1.72 -11.96
CA GLU A 20 8.50 1.55 -11.56
C GLU A 20 8.76 2.03 -10.12
N ASP A 21 8.15 3.15 -9.71
CA ASP A 21 8.27 3.67 -8.34
C ASP A 21 7.65 2.68 -7.32
N MET A 22 6.59 1.98 -7.73
CA MET A 22 5.97 0.91 -6.93
C MET A 22 6.85 -0.33 -6.83
N PHE A 23 7.53 -0.71 -7.92
CA PHE A 23 8.51 -1.81 -7.91
C PHE A 23 9.70 -1.51 -7.00
N GLU A 24 10.23 -0.29 -7.05
CA GLU A 24 11.29 0.14 -6.14
C GLU A 24 10.83 0.04 -4.69
N MET A 25 9.63 0.54 -4.37
CA MET A 25 9.09 0.47 -3.02
C MET A 25 8.89 -0.98 -2.55
N ILE A 26 8.35 -1.88 -3.39
CA ILE A 26 8.22 -3.29 -3.04
C ILE A 26 9.61 -3.90 -2.80
N THR A 27 10.58 -3.63 -3.67
CA THR A 27 11.95 -4.15 -3.54
C THR A 27 12.57 -3.76 -2.20
N VAL A 28 12.46 -2.48 -1.82
CA VAL A 28 12.94 -2.00 -0.51
C VAL A 28 12.24 -2.72 0.65
N LEU A 29 10.93 -2.94 0.55
CA LEU A 29 10.17 -3.66 1.58
C LEU A 29 10.56 -5.14 1.67
N MET A 30 10.84 -5.79 0.54
CA MET A 30 11.33 -7.16 0.46
C MET A 30 12.72 -7.29 1.09
N ASP A 31 13.65 -6.41 0.71
CA ASP A 31 15.03 -6.39 1.23
C ASP A 31 15.08 -6.17 2.74
N LYS A 32 14.12 -5.40 3.28
CA LYS A 32 13.98 -5.15 4.72
C LYS A 32 13.19 -6.22 5.47
N GLY A 33 12.69 -7.25 4.77
CA GLY A 33 11.91 -8.33 5.38
C GLY A 33 10.47 -7.94 5.77
N HIS A 34 9.97 -6.80 5.30
CA HIS A 34 8.60 -6.33 5.53
C HIS A 34 7.60 -6.83 4.49
N ALA A 35 8.06 -7.43 3.40
CA ALA A 35 7.22 -8.02 2.38
C ALA A 35 7.64 -9.47 2.07
N TYR A 36 6.71 -10.23 1.52
CA TYR A 36 6.99 -11.59 1.03
C TYR A 36 6.17 -11.90 -0.21
N GLU A 37 6.73 -12.76 -1.06
CA GLU A 37 6.04 -13.32 -2.22
C GLU A 37 5.37 -14.66 -1.85
N ASN A 38 4.20 -14.91 -2.41
CA ASN A 38 3.54 -16.21 -2.40
C ASN A 38 2.58 -16.36 -3.60
N GLN A 39 2.79 -17.37 -4.43
CA GLN A 39 1.95 -17.67 -5.61
C GLN A 39 1.74 -16.45 -6.54
N GLY A 40 2.83 -15.74 -6.86
CA GLY A 40 2.85 -14.54 -7.70
C GLY A 40 2.28 -13.29 -7.04
N HIS A 41 1.77 -13.38 -5.81
CA HIS A 41 1.34 -12.23 -5.03
C HIS A 41 2.49 -11.73 -4.16
N VAL A 42 2.57 -10.42 -3.97
CA VAL A 42 3.43 -9.83 -2.95
C VAL A 42 2.56 -9.20 -1.88
N PHE A 43 2.84 -9.54 -0.63
CA PHE A 43 2.12 -9.07 0.54
C PHE A 43 3.05 -8.29 1.46
N PHE A 44 2.50 -7.29 2.14
CA PHE A 44 3.13 -6.68 3.30
C PHE A 44 2.86 -7.56 4.52
N ASN A 45 3.91 -7.92 5.26
CA ASN A 45 3.84 -8.67 6.49
C ASN A 45 3.59 -7.74 7.68
N ILE A 46 2.34 -7.67 8.12
CA ILE A 46 1.96 -6.76 9.20
C ILE A 46 2.65 -7.07 10.54
N ASP A 47 3.02 -8.33 10.79
CA ASP A 47 3.67 -8.75 12.03
C ASP A 47 5.10 -8.18 12.17
N THR A 48 5.67 -7.69 11.07
CA THR A 48 6.99 -7.02 11.06
C THR A 48 6.90 -5.53 11.38
N PHE A 49 5.69 -5.00 11.61
CA PHE A 49 5.45 -3.60 11.91
C PHE A 49 4.60 -3.46 13.19
N PRO A 50 5.24 -3.40 14.38
CA PRO A 50 4.53 -3.41 15.67
C PRO A 50 3.51 -2.29 15.86
N ASP A 51 3.73 -1.13 15.25
CA ASP A 51 2.85 0.04 15.37
C ASP A 51 1.61 -0.02 14.43
N TYR A 52 1.41 -1.15 13.74
CA TYR A 52 0.26 -1.35 12.86
C TYR A 52 -1.04 -1.31 13.67
N GLY A 53 -1.95 -0.40 13.32
CA GLY A 53 -3.20 -0.19 14.07
C GLY A 53 -3.33 1.19 14.69
N PHE A 54 -2.21 1.86 14.97
CA PHE A 54 -2.15 3.10 15.76
C PHE A 54 -3.12 4.20 15.28
N LEU A 55 -3.15 4.46 13.96
CA LEU A 55 -4.00 5.52 13.40
C LEU A 55 -5.50 5.20 13.36
N SER A 56 -5.86 3.91 13.45
CA SER A 56 -7.27 3.49 13.39
C SER A 56 -7.94 3.44 14.76
N ASN A 57 -7.15 3.41 15.83
CA ASN A 57 -7.59 3.12 17.21
C ASN A 57 -8.49 1.87 17.30
N ARG A 58 -8.27 0.89 16.41
CA ARG A 58 -9.01 -0.39 16.38
C ARG A 58 -8.14 -1.50 16.93
N THR A 59 -8.77 -2.38 17.71
CA THR A 59 -8.11 -3.59 18.20
C THR A 59 -7.90 -4.59 17.05
N GLU A 60 -7.03 -5.58 17.26
CA GLU A 60 -6.82 -6.66 16.28
C GLU A 60 -8.13 -7.42 15.99
N GLU A 61 -8.94 -7.61 17.02
CA GLU A 61 -10.23 -8.31 16.95
C GLU A 61 -11.26 -7.53 16.12
N ASP A 62 -11.29 -6.20 16.22
CA ASP A 62 -12.14 -5.34 15.36
C ASP A 62 -11.76 -5.44 13.87
N GLN A 63 -10.48 -5.67 13.58
CA GLN A 63 -9.98 -5.77 12.21
C GLN A 63 -10.31 -7.13 11.59
N ILE A 64 -10.29 -8.21 12.39
CA ILE A 64 -10.61 -9.57 11.94
C ILE A 64 -12.13 -9.76 11.84
N SER A 65 -12.89 -9.33 12.85
CA SER A 65 -14.37 -9.46 12.87
C SER A 65 -15.06 -8.64 11.78
N GLY A 66 -14.46 -7.52 11.34
CA GLY A 66 -14.94 -6.71 10.23
C GLY A 66 -14.59 -7.25 8.83
N ALA A 67 -13.80 -8.32 8.72
CA ALA A 67 -13.38 -8.88 7.45
C ALA A 67 -14.57 -9.54 6.72
N ARG A 68 -15.13 -8.85 5.72
CA ARG A 68 -16.24 -9.36 4.88
C ARG A 68 -15.82 -10.42 3.86
N VAL A 69 -14.56 -10.84 3.86
CA VAL A 69 -13.95 -11.73 2.86
C VAL A 69 -13.40 -12.95 3.59
N GLN A 70 -13.58 -14.13 2.99
CA GLN A 70 -13.02 -15.36 3.55
C GLN A 70 -11.49 -15.28 3.70
N PRO A 71 -10.92 -15.95 4.73
CA PRO A 71 -9.48 -16.04 4.89
C PRO A 71 -8.81 -16.57 3.62
N SER A 72 -7.80 -15.86 3.16
CA SER A 72 -7.03 -16.25 1.99
C SER A 72 -5.90 -17.18 2.42
N GLU A 73 -5.89 -18.42 1.94
CA GLU A 73 -4.88 -19.44 2.30
C GLU A 73 -3.45 -19.07 1.88
N ILE A 74 -3.30 -18.11 0.97
CA ILE A 74 -1.99 -17.64 0.48
C ILE A 74 -1.35 -16.58 1.39
N LYS A 75 -2.07 -16.05 2.38
CA LYS A 75 -1.50 -15.08 3.32
C LYS A 75 -0.96 -15.80 4.55
N LYS A 76 0.21 -15.37 5.02
CA LYS A 76 0.76 -15.79 6.33
C LYS A 76 -0.11 -15.27 7.48
N ASN A 77 -0.60 -14.03 7.37
CA ASN A 77 -1.52 -13.42 8.32
C ASN A 77 -2.76 -12.88 7.59
N GLN A 78 -3.96 -13.07 8.17
CA GLN A 78 -5.20 -12.58 7.57
C GLN A 78 -5.23 -11.05 7.36
N ARG A 79 -4.51 -10.32 8.21
CA ARG A 79 -4.39 -8.86 8.16
C ARG A 79 -3.39 -8.36 7.12
N ASP A 80 -2.54 -9.23 6.57
CA ASP A 80 -1.61 -8.88 5.51
C ASP A 80 -2.36 -8.31 4.30
N PHE A 81 -1.77 -7.30 3.68
CA PHE A 81 -2.36 -6.64 2.53
C PHE A 81 -1.48 -6.73 1.30
N VAL A 82 -2.13 -6.72 0.14
CA VAL A 82 -1.50 -6.90 -1.15
C VAL A 82 -0.69 -5.65 -1.52
N LEU A 83 0.54 -5.88 -1.94
CA LEU A 83 1.40 -4.90 -2.63
C LEU A 83 1.38 -5.16 -4.15
N TRP A 84 1.38 -6.43 -4.56
CA TRP A 84 1.30 -6.86 -5.95
C TRP A 84 0.38 -8.07 -6.09
N LYS A 85 -0.44 -8.11 -7.13
CA LYS A 85 -1.35 -9.23 -7.41
C LYS A 85 -1.25 -9.66 -8.88
N PRO A 86 -1.20 -10.98 -9.17
CA PRO A 86 -1.27 -11.48 -10.54
C PRO A 86 -2.51 -10.99 -11.29
N SER A 87 -2.34 -10.71 -12.57
CA SER A 87 -3.42 -10.32 -13.47
C SER A 87 -3.61 -11.39 -14.55
N SER A 88 -4.85 -11.60 -15.00
CA SER A 88 -5.09 -12.34 -16.24
C SER A 88 -4.91 -11.39 -17.43
N GLY A 89 -4.63 -11.91 -18.62
CA GLY A 89 -4.47 -11.08 -19.83
C GLY A 89 -5.70 -10.23 -20.20
N ASP A 90 -6.85 -10.53 -19.61
CA ASP A 90 -8.13 -9.83 -19.81
C ASP A 90 -8.27 -8.60 -18.89
N ILE A 91 -7.40 -8.45 -17.90
CA ILE A 91 -7.38 -7.35 -16.94
C ILE A 91 -6.02 -6.65 -17.04
N PRO A 92 -5.95 -5.30 -17.00
CA PRO A 92 -4.69 -4.58 -17.09
C PRO A 92 -3.63 -5.08 -16.10
N GLY A 93 -2.40 -5.19 -16.60
CA GLY A 93 -1.23 -5.59 -15.82
C GLY A 93 0.07 -5.19 -16.49
N TRP A 94 1.15 -5.32 -15.73
CA TRP A 94 2.52 -4.99 -16.11
C TRP A 94 3.43 -6.16 -15.78
N ASP A 95 4.53 -6.28 -16.54
CA ASP A 95 5.59 -7.21 -16.22
C ASP A 95 6.35 -6.74 -14.98
N SER A 96 6.66 -7.68 -14.08
CA SER A 96 7.38 -7.40 -12.85
C SER A 96 8.30 -8.57 -12.48
N PRO A 97 9.24 -8.38 -11.55
CA PRO A 97 10.05 -9.47 -10.99
C PRO A 97 9.23 -10.62 -10.38
N TRP A 98 7.97 -10.35 -10.00
CA TRP A 98 7.04 -11.32 -9.40
C TRP A 98 6.00 -11.86 -10.41
N GLY A 99 6.22 -11.63 -11.70
CA GLY A 99 5.33 -12.03 -12.78
C GLY A 99 4.33 -10.95 -13.19
N PHE A 100 3.54 -11.25 -14.23
CA PHE A 100 2.56 -10.32 -14.79
C PHE A 100 1.44 -10.04 -13.79
N GLY A 101 1.24 -8.78 -13.45
CA GLY A 101 0.32 -8.41 -12.38
C GLY A 101 0.01 -6.93 -12.32
N ARG A 102 -0.56 -6.50 -11.21
CA ARG A 102 -0.98 -5.12 -10.96
C ARG A 102 -0.74 -4.73 -9.51
N PRO A 103 -0.53 -3.43 -9.25
CA PRO A 103 -0.27 -2.96 -7.90
C PRO A 103 -1.50 -3.13 -7.01
N GLY A 104 -1.24 -3.28 -5.71
CA GLY A 104 -2.24 -3.13 -4.68
C GLY A 104 -2.53 -1.65 -4.42
N TRP A 105 -3.80 -1.32 -4.23
CA TRP A 105 -4.27 0.06 -4.03
C TRP A 105 -3.40 0.88 -3.07
N HIS A 106 -3.04 0.33 -1.90
CA HIS A 106 -2.31 1.08 -0.87
C HIS A 106 -0.88 1.43 -1.28
N LEU A 107 -0.28 0.66 -2.18
CA LEU A 107 1.07 0.89 -2.68
C LEU A 107 1.12 2.10 -3.62
N GLU A 108 0.09 2.25 -4.46
CA GLU A 108 0.02 3.30 -5.49
C GLU A 108 0.19 4.69 -4.87
N CYS A 109 -0.68 5.01 -3.91
CA CYS A 109 -0.67 6.32 -3.29
C CYS A 109 0.60 6.54 -2.45
N SER A 110 1.19 5.50 -1.84
CA SER A 110 2.42 5.63 -1.06
C SER A 110 3.63 5.92 -1.94
N ALA A 111 3.75 5.24 -3.08
CA ALA A 111 4.82 5.46 -4.05
C ALA A 111 4.74 6.87 -4.66
N MET A 112 3.56 7.25 -5.16
CA MET A 112 3.35 8.58 -5.77
C MET A 112 3.60 9.69 -4.76
N ALA A 113 3.04 9.59 -3.55
CA ALA A 113 3.22 10.63 -2.56
C ALA A 113 4.68 10.72 -2.09
N LYS A 114 5.42 9.61 -2.00
CA LYS A 114 6.86 9.64 -1.71
C LYS A 114 7.63 10.39 -2.79
N LYS A 115 7.31 10.14 -4.06
CA LYS A 115 7.98 10.77 -5.20
C LYS A 115 7.83 12.29 -5.25
N TYR A 116 6.62 12.78 -5.00
CA TYR A 116 6.33 14.21 -5.15
C TYR A 116 6.46 15.02 -3.86
N LEU A 117 6.18 14.42 -2.71
CA LEU A 117 6.15 15.13 -1.41
C LEU A 117 7.30 14.72 -0.49
N GLY A 118 8.09 13.71 -0.88
CA GLY A 118 9.18 13.18 -0.07
C GLY A 118 8.73 12.15 0.96
N GLU A 119 9.65 11.83 1.86
CA GLU A 119 9.50 10.75 2.84
C GLU A 119 8.46 11.09 3.92
N THR A 120 8.46 12.35 4.37
CA THR A 120 7.51 12.90 5.32
C THR A 120 6.53 13.83 4.62
N LEU A 121 5.37 14.03 5.24
CA LEU A 121 4.29 14.87 4.75
C LEU A 121 3.69 15.61 5.93
N ASP A 122 3.26 16.85 5.70
CA ASP A 122 2.65 17.65 6.75
C ASP A 122 1.18 17.24 7.00
N ILE A 123 0.42 17.00 5.93
CA ILE A 123 -1.02 16.70 5.98
C ILE A 123 -1.37 15.59 4.99
N HIS A 124 -2.13 14.59 5.47
CA HIS A 124 -2.73 13.54 4.63
C HIS A 124 -4.25 13.51 4.85
N GLY A 125 -5.02 13.93 3.83
CA GLY A 125 -6.47 13.98 3.89
C GLY A 125 -7.15 12.79 3.20
N VAL A 126 -8.21 12.25 3.82
CA VAL A 126 -9.14 11.31 3.17
C VAL A 126 -10.52 11.38 3.85
N GLY A 127 -11.58 10.95 3.17
CA GLY A 127 -12.89 10.79 3.80
C GLY A 127 -12.90 9.72 4.89
N ALA A 128 -13.68 9.90 5.96
CA ALA A 128 -13.62 9.06 7.16
C ALA A 128 -13.77 7.54 6.94
N ILE A 129 -14.45 7.11 5.87
CA ILE A 129 -14.56 5.67 5.57
C ILE A 129 -13.20 5.02 5.20
N PHE A 130 -12.19 5.83 4.87
CA PHE A 130 -10.86 5.39 4.44
C PHE A 130 -9.78 5.54 5.53
N TYR A 131 -10.13 5.68 6.83
CA TYR A 131 -9.11 5.73 7.89
C TYR A 131 -8.20 4.49 7.91
N SER A 132 -8.74 3.30 7.61
CA SER A 132 -7.94 2.07 7.47
C SER A 132 -7.02 2.09 6.24
N LEU A 133 -7.31 2.94 5.24
CA LEU A 133 -6.50 3.17 4.05
C LEU A 133 -5.25 3.98 4.40
N ILE A 134 -5.42 5.12 5.10
CA ILE A 134 -4.32 5.96 5.56
C ILE A 134 -3.37 5.15 6.43
N MET A 135 -3.89 4.30 7.31
CA MET A 135 -3.07 3.47 8.18
C MET A 135 -2.07 2.62 7.39
N LYS A 136 -2.53 1.92 6.35
CA LYS A 136 -1.66 1.07 5.52
C LYS A 136 -0.67 1.90 4.70
N MET A 137 -1.06 3.08 4.24
CA MET A 137 -0.15 3.98 3.55
C MET A 137 0.97 4.49 4.47
N SER A 138 0.62 4.91 5.68
CA SER A 138 1.58 5.35 6.70
C SER A 138 2.56 4.24 7.05
N VAL A 139 2.08 3.02 7.19
CA VAL A 139 2.93 1.84 7.43
C VAL A 139 3.95 1.66 6.31
N LEU A 140 3.51 1.69 5.05
CA LEU A 140 4.45 1.55 3.92
C LEU A 140 5.49 2.66 3.89
N ARG A 141 5.11 3.91 4.20
CA ARG A 141 6.07 5.03 4.23
C ARG A 141 7.06 4.91 5.38
N VAL A 142 6.59 4.58 6.58
CA VAL A 142 7.43 4.43 7.77
C VAL A 142 8.39 3.25 7.59
N SER A 143 7.92 2.09 7.12
CA SER A 143 8.78 0.92 6.85
C SER A 143 9.87 1.20 5.81
N VAL A 144 9.62 2.10 4.86
CA VAL A 144 10.64 2.56 3.90
C VAL A 144 11.61 3.55 4.55
N HIS A 145 11.16 4.40 5.48
CA HIS A 145 11.94 5.47 6.11
C HIS A 145 12.78 5.02 7.34
N THR A 146 12.20 4.31 8.31
CA THR A 146 12.78 4.05 9.66
C THR A 146 14.04 3.20 9.70
N LEU A 147 14.60 2.80 8.56
CA LEU A 147 15.82 2.00 8.49
C LEU A 147 16.86 2.57 7.50
N VAL A 148 16.64 3.77 6.96
CA VAL A 148 17.66 4.50 6.19
C VAL A 148 18.58 5.33 7.11
N ASN A 149 18.14 5.60 8.34
CA ASN A 149 18.99 6.12 9.42
C ASN A 149 18.87 5.21 10.66
N PRO A 150 19.92 4.45 11.00
CA PRO A 150 20.00 3.74 12.29
C PRO A 150 20.14 4.69 13.48
#